data_AF-A0A937MF20-F1
#
_entry.id   AF-A0A937MF20-F1
#
_cell.length_a   1.000
_cell.length_b   1.000
_cell.length_c   1.000
_cell.angle_alpha   90.00
_cell.angle_beta   90.00
_cell.angle_gamma   90.00
#
_symmetry.space_group_name_H-M   'P 1'
#
loop_
_entity.id
_entity.type
_entity.pdbx_description
1 polymer ?
#
loop_
_entity_poly.entity_id
_entity_poly.type
_entity_poly.pdbx_seq_one_letter_code
_entity_poly.pdbx_strand_id
1 'polypeptide(L)'
;MNLWQTLMRPDREELELGERMLVAKAANILQVGEFQLLQLAYQGWHNRDLPEALVSQLFSSYMLKNEVPHWARHYARKIIDADTMNSLNENAHAFHVYDHEYRTSVQGGVRRFWTAVGMLTLFIGGAIILADLSVTTSASQFPPYLNEEDLKTNTTNSSYGRADIIPVSSVVNSSLPDMGIPQPTDMLPAPR
;
A
#
# COMPACT_ATOMS: atom_id res chain seq x y z
N MET A 1 15.96 40.68 -17.47
CA MET A 1 16.00 39.56 -18.43
C MET A 1 14.83 39.73 -19.39
N ASN A 2 15.05 39.62 -20.70
CA ASN A 2 14.01 39.85 -21.70
C ASN A 2 13.41 38.50 -22.15
N LEU A 3 12.13 38.24 -21.85
CA LEU A 3 11.38 37.03 -22.23
C LEU A 3 11.50 36.71 -23.74
N TRP A 4 11.51 37.73 -24.58
CA TRP A 4 11.69 37.62 -26.04
C TRP A 4 13.06 37.06 -26.44
N GLN A 5 14.12 37.34 -25.69
CA GLN A 5 15.45 36.77 -25.95
C GLN A 5 15.51 35.29 -25.56
N THR A 6 14.83 34.90 -24.48
CA THR A 6 14.72 33.50 -24.05
C THR A 6 13.95 32.66 -25.07
N LEU A 7 12.85 33.17 -25.64
CA LEU A 7 12.06 32.45 -26.65
C LEU A 7 12.79 32.30 -28.00
N MET A 8 13.61 33.27 -28.38
CA MET A 8 14.36 33.24 -29.65
C MET A 8 15.63 32.39 -29.59
N ARG A 9 16.17 32.14 -28.40
CA ARG A 9 17.33 31.28 -28.15
C ARG A 9 17.14 30.52 -26.83
N PRO A 10 16.28 29.48 -26.80
CA PRO A 10 16.09 28.66 -25.60
C PRO A 10 17.42 28.02 -25.15
N ASP A 11 18.29 27.70 -26.09
CA ASP A 11 19.59 27.05 -25.86
C ASP A 11 20.63 27.96 -25.17
N ARG A 12 20.34 29.26 -25.02
CA ARG A 12 21.29 30.20 -24.39
C ARG A 12 21.50 29.89 -22.91
N GLU A 13 20.43 29.52 -22.21
CA GLU A 13 20.50 29.13 -20.81
C GLU A 13 21.27 27.81 -20.68
N GLU A 14 21.14 26.89 -21.64
CA GLU A 14 21.90 25.64 -21.71
C GLU A 14 23.40 25.87 -21.97
N LEU A 15 23.77 26.92 -22.71
CA LEU A 15 25.17 27.31 -22.92
C LEU A 15 25.77 28.05 -21.71
N GLU A 16 25.00 28.91 -21.04
CA GLU A 16 25.43 29.63 -19.84
C GLU A 16 25.44 28.72 -18.58
N LEU A 17 24.55 27.73 -18.49
CA LEU A 17 24.44 26.77 -17.38
C LEU A 17 25.08 25.41 -17.70
N GLY A 18 25.53 25.18 -18.93
CA GLY A 18 25.92 23.85 -19.40
C GLY A 18 26.98 23.18 -18.53
N GLU A 19 27.95 23.95 -18.02
CA GLU A 19 28.99 23.40 -17.14
C GLU A 19 28.46 22.99 -15.77
N ARG A 20 27.50 23.75 -15.23
CA ARG A 20 26.82 23.42 -13.97
C ARG A 20 25.89 22.22 -14.17
N MET A 21 25.23 22.14 -15.32
CA MET A 21 24.42 20.97 -15.69
C MET A 21 25.25 19.69 -15.75
N LEU A 22 26.51 19.75 -16.22
CA LEU A 22 27.41 18.60 -16.18
C LEU A 22 27.70 18.14 -14.74
N VAL A 23 27.98 19.09 -13.83
CA VAL A 23 28.22 18.80 -12.41
C VAL A 23 26.97 18.22 -11.75
N ALA A 24 25.80 18.82 -11.99
CA ALA A 24 24.52 18.33 -11.47
C ALA A 24 24.18 16.93 -12.01
N LYS A 25 24.41 16.69 -13.30
CA LYS A 25 24.21 15.37 -13.92
C LYS A 25 25.13 14.32 -13.29
N ALA A 26 26.42 14.63 -13.14
CA ALA A 26 27.38 13.73 -12.51
C ALA A 26 27.03 13.45 -11.03
N ALA A 27 26.52 14.45 -10.31
CA ALA A 27 26.11 14.30 -8.92
C ALA A 27 24.89 13.37 -8.81
N ASN A 28 23.93 13.52 -9.73
CA ASN A 28 22.77 12.64 -9.81
C ASN A 28 23.14 11.19 -10.14
N ILE A 29 24.05 10.97 -11.11
CA ILE A 29 24.57 9.63 -11.44
C ILE A 29 25.19 8.96 -10.19
N LEU A 30 25.98 9.72 -9.42
CA LEU A 30 26.58 9.21 -8.19
C LEU A 30 25.63 9.16 -6.99
N GLN A 31 24.39 9.66 -7.13
CA GLN A 31 23.41 9.83 -6.05
C GLN A 31 23.96 10.61 -4.85
N VAL A 32 24.80 11.62 -5.10
CA VAL A 32 25.37 12.51 -4.07
C VAL A 32 24.93 13.94 -4.28
N GLY A 33 25.01 14.77 -3.23
CA GLY A 33 24.78 16.20 -3.37
C GLY A 33 25.82 16.86 -4.30
N GLU A 34 25.40 17.89 -5.05
CA GLU A 34 26.31 18.66 -5.92
C GLU A 34 27.54 19.21 -5.16
N PHE A 35 27.32 19.64 -3.91
CA PHE A 35 28.38 20.16 -3.07
C PHE A 35 29.39 19.09 -2.63
N GLN A 36 28.91 17.87 -2.39
CA GLN A 36 29.77 16.73 -2.10
C GLN A 36 30.58 16.33 -3.35
N LEU A 37 29.97 16.37 -4.54
CA LEU A 37 30.71 16.14 -5.78
C LEU A 37 31.85 17.15 -5.95
N LEU A 38 31.62 18.42 -5.59
CA LEU A 38 32.67 19.45 -5.59
C LEU A 38 33.80 19.12 -4.59
N GLN A 39 33.48 18.64 -3.40
CA GLN A 39 34.50 18.23 -2.42
C GLN A 39 35.33 17.04 -2.93
N LEU A 40 34.68 16.02 -3.50
CA LEU A 40 35.33 14.85 -4.10
C LEU A 40 36.23 15.24 -5.27
N ALA A 41 35.74 16.12 -6.15
CA ALA A 41 36.50 16.60 -7.28
C ALA A 41 37.73 17.41 -6.85
N TYR A 42 37.60 18.22 -5.79
CA TYR A 42 38.73 18.94 -5.21
C TYR A 42 39.76 17.95 -4.63
N GLN A 43 39.31 16.97 -3.86
CA GLN A 43 40.18 15.94 -3.28
C GLN A 43 40.89 15.14 -4.37
N GLY A 44 40.20 14.73 -5.43
CA GLY A 44 40.77 13.98 -6.55
C GLY A 44 41.79 14.79 -7.37
N TRP A 45 41.68 16.11 -7.39
CA TRP A 45 42.61 16.99 -8.12
C TRP A 45 43.81 17.42 -7.27
N HIS A 46 43.55 17.83 -6.02
CA HIS A 46 44.57 18.41 -5.13
C HIS A 46 45.16 17.40 -4.14
N ASN A 47 44.63 16.18 -4.06
CA ASN A 47 45.00 15.15 -3.07
C ASN A 47 44.94 15.65 -1.62
N ARG A 48 44.02 16.57 -1.35
CA ARG A 48 43.79 17.17 -0.02
C ARG A 48 42.32 17.46 0.15
N ASP A 49 41.86 17.40 1.39
CA ASP A 49 40.48 17.73 1.73
C ASP A 49 40.25 19.24 1.63
N LEU A 50 39.02 19.62 1.30
CA LEU A 50 38.65 21.01 1.08
C LEU A 50 38.58 21.76 2.43
N PRO A 51 39.42 22.78 2.68
CA PRO A 51 39.39 23.51 3.94
C PRO A 51 38.11 24.33 4.06
N GLU A 52 37.54 24.41 5.27
CA GLU A 52 36.25 25.06 5.54
C GLU A 52 36.19 26.54 5.13
N ALA A 53 37.31 27.25 5.24
CA ALA A 53 37.41 28.63 4.75
C ALA A 53 37.16 28.74 3.23
N LEU A 54 37.64 27.76 2.45
CA LEU A 54 37.52 27.73 0.99
C LEU A 54 36.17 27.15 0.53
N VAL A 55 35.56 26.28 1.33
CA VAL A 55 34.19 25.78 1.15
C VAL A 55 33.20 26.91 0.96
N SER A 56 33.19 27.89 1.87
CA SER A 56 32.23 29.01 1.83
C SER A 56 32.38 29.87 0.58
N GLN A 57 33.62 30.13 0.18
CA GLN A 57 33.94 30.89 -1.02
C GLN A 57 33.54 30.13 -2.29
N LEU A 58 33.85 28.82 -2.34
CA LEU A 58 33.50 27.95 -3.46
C LEU A 58 31.99 27.81 -3.61
N PHE A 59 31.27 27.62 -2.50
CA PHE A 59 29.82 27.58 -2.48
C PHE A 59 29.25 28.89 -3.03
N SER A 60 29.77 30.02 -2.57
CA SER A 60 29.32 31.33 -3.02
C SER A 60 29.56 31.54 -4.51
N SER A 61 30.74 31.20 -5.04
CA SER A 61 31.00 31.29 -6.48
C SER A 61 30.13 30.34 -7.31
N TYR A 62 29.94 29.11 -6.82
CA TYR A 62 29.18 28.09 -7.55
C TYR A 62 27.68 28.38 -7.57
N MET A 63 27.08 28.71 -6.41
CA MET A 63 25.63 28.92 -6.30
C MET A 63 25.18 30.32 -6.75
N LEU A 64 25.94 31.38 -6.45
CA LEU A 64 25.54 32.75 -6.76
C LEU A 64 26.03 33.22 -8.14
N LYS A 65 27.19 32.75 -8.58
CA LYS A 65 27.79 33.19 -9.85
C LYS A 65 27.71 32.15 -10.96
N ASN A 66 27.20 30.94 -10.68
CA ASN A 66 27.21 29.80 -11.61
C ASN A 66 28.62 29.47 -12.16
N GLU A 67 29.66 29.86 -11.45
CA GLU A 67 31.05 29.62 -11.87
C GLU A 67 31.47 28.21 -11.43
N VAL A 68 31.68 27.33 -12.41
CA VAL A 68 32.16 25.97 -12.15
C VAL A 68 33.69 25.94 -12.25
N PRO A 69 34.39 25.50 -11.19
CA PRO A 69 35.82 25.31 -11.25
C PRO A 69 36.23 24.30 -12.32
N HIS A 70 37.39 24.50 -12.92
CA HIS A 70 37.88 23.67 -14.03
C HIS A 70 38.08 22.21 -13.60
N TRP A 71 38.57 21.98 -12.39
CA TRP A 71 38.73 20.64 -11.81
C TRP A 71 37.38 19.94 -11.61
N ALA A 72 36.33 20.67 -11.20
CA ALA A 72 34.99 20.13 -11.00
C ALA A 72 34.38 19.69 -12.33
N ARG A 73 34.53 20.53 -13.35
CA ARG A 73 34.08 20.26 -14.72
C ARG A 73 34.76 19.01 -15.28
N HIS A 74 36.07 18.90 -15.11
CA HIS A 74 36.84 17.74 -15.57
C HIS A 74 36.39 16.46 -14.86
N TYR A 75 36.19 16.52 -13.55
CA TYR A 75 35.72 15.40 -12.75
C TYR A 75 34.32 14.94 -13.15
N ALA A 76 33.39 15.89 -13.37
CA ALA A 76 32.04 15.59 -13.83
C ALA A 76 32.02 14.87 -15.20
N ARG A 77 32.84 15.32 -16.15
CA ARG A 77 32.99 14.63 -17.46
C ARG A 77 33.49 13.21 -17.29
N LYS A 78 34.52 13.01 -16.47
CA LYS A 78 35.07 11.67 -16.19
C LYS A 78 34.01 10.71 -15.64
N ILE A 79 33.11 11.18 -14.77
CA ILE A 79 32.01 10.38 -14.23
C ILE A 79 31.00 10.02 -15.32
N ILE A 80 30.58 10.99 -16.13
CA ILE A 80 29.62 10.78 -17.23
C ILE A 80 30.19 9.79 -18.27
N ASP A 81 31.48 9.90 -18.57
CA ASP A 81 32.17 8.98 -19.48
C ASP A 81 32.24 7.57 -18.88
N ALA A 82 32.53 7.45 -17.58
CA ALA A 82 32.59 6.16 -16.88
C ALA A 82 31.22 5.47 -16.75
N ASP A 83 30.16 6.26 -16.58
CA ASP A 83 28.75 5.82 -16.60
C ASP A 83 28.36 5.29 -17.98
N THR A 84 28.73 6.00 -19.05
CA THR A 84 28.50 5.55 -20.44
C THR A 84 29.19 4.21 -20.74
N MET A 85 30.32 3.93 -20.10
CA MET A 85 31.04 2.66 -20.20
C MET A 85 30.52 1.57 -19.26
N ASN A 86 29.44 1.83 -18.49
CA ASN A 86 28.87 0.96 -17.46
C ASN A 86 29.92 0.42 -16.47
N SER A 87 30.97 1.21 -16.24
CA SER A 87 32.14 0.85 -15.41
C SER A 87 32.09 1.51 -14.04
N LEU A 88 31.10 2.38 -13.81
CA LEU A 88 30.94 3.15 -12.61
C LEU A 88 30.23 2.31 -11.54
N ASN A 89 30.89 2.09 -10.42
CA ASN A 89 30.22 1.58 -9.22
C ASN A 89 29.70 2.79 -8.42
N GLU A 90 28.45 3.17 -8.67
CA GLU A 90 27.75 4.27 -7.98
C GLU A 90 27.79 4.11 -6.45
N ASN A 91 27.80 2.87 -5.95
CA ASN A 91 27.77 2.54 -4.53
C ASN A 91 29.18 2.41 -3.92
N ALA A 92 30.23 2.79 -4.64
CA ALA A 92 31.58 2.73 -4.11
C ALA A 92 31.74 3.70 -2.94
N HIS A 93 32.21 3.19 -1.79
CA HIS A 93 32.44 3.97 -0.58
C HIS A 93 33.31 5.22 -0.81
N ALA A 94 34.19 5.21 -1.82
CA ALA A 94 35.03 6.35 -2.19
C ALA A 94 34.24 7.60 -2.62
N PHE A 95 33.03 7.45 -3.17
CA PHE A 95 32.17 8.57 -3.56
C PHE A 95 31.28 9.07 -2.43
N HIS A 96 31.14 8.27 -1.36
CA HIS A 96 30.21 8.55 -0.26
C HIS A 96 30.91 8.99 1.04
N VAL A 97 32.21 9.30 0.97
CA VAL A 97 33.02 9.71 2.14
C VAL A 97 32.44 10.92 2.89
N TYR A 98 31.80 11.84 2.17
CA TYR A 98 31.23 13.08 2.73
C TYR A 98 29.71 13.05 2.86
N ASP A 99 29.06 11.93 2.54
CA ASP A 99 27.62 11.80 2.72
C ASP A 99 27.35 11.27 4.13
N HIS A 100 26.93 12.16 5.02
CA HIS A 100 26.58 11.83 6.40
C HIS A 100 25.29 11.01 6.50
N GLU A 101 24.44 11.01 5.47
CA GLU A 101 23.20 10.23 5.40
C GLU A 101 23.33 8.93 4.60
N TYR A 102 24.47 8.70 3.94
CA TYR A 102 24.71 7.48 3.17
C TYR A 102 24.85 6.25 4.04
N ARG A 103 23.70 5.64 4.33
CA ARG A 103 23.62 4.31 4.94
C ARG A 103 23.76 3.26 3.83
N THR A 104 24.98 2.80 3.57
CA THR A 104 25.19 1.57 2.79
C THR A 104 24.53 0.42 3.51
N SER A 105 23.43 -0.08 2.94
CA SER A 105 22.72 -1.29 3.34
C SER A 105 22.25 -1.31 4.81
N VAL A 106 20.93 -1.24 5.00
CA VAL A 106 20.35 -1.74 6.25
C VAL A 106 20.49 -3.26 6.20
N GLN A 107 21.57 -3.81 6.76
CA GLN A 107 21.87 -5.26 6.77
C GLN A 107 20.76 -6.12 7.45
N GLY A 108 19.71 -5.48 7.99
CA GLY A 108 18.50 -6.12 8.48
C GLY A 108 17.18 -5.51 7.96
N GLY A 109 17.20 -4.57 7.01
CA GLY A 109 16.00 -3.89 6.51
C GLY A 109 15.10 -4.84 5.73
N VAL A 110 15.69 -5.66 4.86
CA VAL A 110 14.98 -6.70 4.10
C VAL A 110 14.37 -7.74 5.04
N ARG A 111 15.12 -8.17 6.08
CA ARG A 111 14.59 -9.09 7.10
C ARG A 111 13.39 -8.48 7.84
N ARG A 112 13.47 -7.21 8.25
CA ARG A 112 12.37 -6.50 8.92
C ARG A 112 11.14 -6.33 8.01
N PHE A 113 11.37 -6.05 6.73
CA PHE A 113 10.32 -5.99 5.72
C PHE A 113 9.61 -7.33 5.56
N TRP A 114 10.35 -8.43 5.38
CA TRP A 114 9.77 -9.77 5.29
C TRP A 114 9.06 -10.21 6.57
N THR A 115 9.57 -9.84 7.75
CA THR A 115 8.85 -10.11 9.00
C THR A 115 7.52 -9.35 9.10
N ALA A 116 7.47 -8.10 8.62
CA ALA A 116 6.25 -7.30 8.61
C ALA A 116 5.22 -7.87 7.63
N VAL A 117 5.66 -8.26 6.42
CA VAL A 117 4.82 -8.94 5.43
C VAL A 117 4.27 -10.25 5.98
N GLY A 118 5.11 -11.08 6.59
CA GLY A 118 4.69 -12.34 7.20
C GLY A 118 3.67 -12.15 8.34
N MET A 119 3.88 -11.16 9.22
CA MET A 119 2.92 -10.80 10.27
C MET A 119 1.58 -10.38 9.67
N LEU A 120 1.58 -9.53 8.64
CA LEU A 120 0.36 -9.07 7.98
C LEU A 120 -0.39 -10.22 7.31
N THR A 121 0.30 -11.09 6.58
CA THR A 121 -0.29 -12.26 5.95
C THR A 121 -0.86 -13.23 7.00
N LEU A 122 -0.16 -13.44 8.12
CA LEU A 122 -0.65 -14.26 9.22
C LEU A 122 -1.91 -13.65 9.86
N PHE A 123 -1.95 -12.33 10.02
CA PHE A 123 -3.11 -11.64 10.58
C PHE A 123 -4.34 -11.76 9.67
N ILE A 124 -4.15 -11.50 8.38
CA ILE A 124 -5.23 -11.57 7.37
C ILE A 124 -5.69 -13.03 7.19
N GLY A 125 -4.76 -13.95 6.98
CA GLY A 125 -5.07 -15.38 6.83
C GLY A 125 -5.68 -15.98 8.09
N GLY A 126 -5.15 -15.63 9.26
CA GLY A 126 -5.69 -16.04 10.55
C GLY A 126 -7.10 -15.53 10.79
N ALA A 127 -7.40 -14.27 10.43
CA ALA A 127 -8.74 -13.71 10.53
C ALA A 127 -9.75 -14.44 9.62
N ILE A 128 -9.36 -14.80 8.39
CA ILE A 128 -10.21 -15.54 7.45
C ILE A 128 -10.51 -16.96 7.99
N ILE A 129 -9.48 -17.67 8.46
CA ILE A 129 -9.64 -19.03 9.01
C ILE A 129 -10.49 -18.99 10.29
N LEU A 130 -10.27 -18.02 11.17
CA LEU A 130 -11.05 -17.87 12.39
C LEU A 130 -12.51 -17.53 12.09
N ALA A 131 -12.77 -16.73 11.04
CA ALA A 131 -14.13 -16.46 10.58
C ALA A 131 -14.81 -17.75 10.13
N ASP A 132 -14.15 -18.57 9.30
CA ASP A 132 -14.70 -19.84 8.82
C ASP A 132 -14.98 -20.84 9.97
N LEU A 133 -14.08 -20.91 10.95
CA LEU A 133 -14.29 -21.74 12.15
C LEU A 133 -15.39 -21.20 13.08
N SER A 134 -15.63 -19.89 13.08
CA SER A 134 -16.68 -19.25 13.88
C SER A 134 -18.08 -19.35 13.22
N VAL A 135 -18.14 -19.67 11.93
CA VAL A 135 -19.39 -19.98 11.24
C VAL A 135 -19.81 -21.39 11.63
N THR A 136 -20.49 -21.50 12.75
CA THR A 136 -21.32 -22.68 13.03
C THR A 136 -22.57 -22.61 12.17
N THR A 137 -22.64 -23.50 11.18
CA THR A 137 -23.76 -23.70 10.26
C THR A 137 -23.93 -22.58 9.23
N SER A 138 -23.52 -22.86 7.99
CA SER A 138 -23.94 -22.12 6.80
C SER A 138 -25.46 -21.95 6.86
N ALA A 139 -25.92 -20.71 7.03
CA ALA A 139 -27.34 -20.41 6.96
C ALA A 139 -27.87 -21.00 5.64
N SER A 140 -28.76 -21.99 5.78
CA SER A 140 -29.46 -22.65 4.68
C SER A 140 -29.82 -21.60 3.62
N GLN A 141 -29.46 -21.85 2.37
CA GLN A 141 -29.73 -20.96 1.23
C GLN A 141 -31.24 -20.77 0.96
N PHE A 142 -32.11 -21.37 1.77
CA PHE A 142 -33.55 -21.29 1.64
C PHE A 142 -34.17 -20.31 2.66
N PRO A 143 -35.31 -19.68 2.31
CA PRO A 143 -36.05 -18.76 3.18
C PRO A 143 -36.41 -19.42 4.54
N PRO A 144 -36.66 -18.62 5.59
CA PRO A 144 -36.64 -18.99 7.02
C PRO A 144 -37.67 -20.03 7.50
N TYR A 145 -38.30 -20.76 6.60
CA TYR A 145 -39.36 -21.73 6.88
C TYR A 145 -38.98 -23.17 6.46
N LEU A 146 -37.76 -23.39 5.96
CA LEU A 146 -37.28 -24.72 5.54
C LEU A 146 -36.11 -25.17 6.42
N ASN A 147 -36.40 -26.03 7.39
CA ASN A 147 -35.40 -26.65 8.25
C ASN A 147 -34.93 -27.99 7.63
N GLU A 148 -33.68 -28.38 7.88
CA GLU A 148 -33.11 -29.64 7.36
C GLU A 148 -33.81 -30.90 7.89
N GLU A 149 -34.51 -30.77 9.02
CA GLU A 149 -35.33 -31.82 9.62
C GLU A 149 -36.63 -32.09 8.83
N ASP A 150 -37.19 -31.09 8.14
CA ASP A 150 -38.35 -31.26 7.25
C ASP A 150 -37.97 -31.95 5.93
N LEU A 151 -36.71 -31.83 5.50
CA LEU A 151 -36.18 -32.52 4.33
C LEU A 151 -35.88 -34.01 4.61
N LYS A 152 -35.71 -34.39 5.89
CA LYS A 152 -35.50 -35.78 6.31
C LYS A 152 -36.85 -36.49 6.52
N THR A 153 -37.74 -36.42 5.52
CA THR A 153 -38.93 -37.27 5.53
C THR A 153 -38.54 -38.72 5.25
N ASN A 154 -38.92 -39.56 6.20
CA ASN A 154 -38.71 -41.00 6.26
C ASN A 154 -39.10 -41.64 4.91
N THR A 155 -38.19 -42.45 4.35
CA THR A 155 -38.46 -43.30 3.18
C THR A 155 -39.39 -44.44 3.61
N THR A 156 -40.66 -44.12 3.88
CA THR A 156 -41.73 -45.09 4.06
C THR A 156 -43.01 -44.53 3.45
N ASN A 157 -43.36 -45.10 2.30
CA ASN A 157 -44.66 -45.08 1.64
C ASN A 157 -45.07 -43.75 0.97
N SER A 158 -44.52 -43.59 -0.24
CA SER A 158 -45.20 -42.97 -1.38
C SER A 158 -46.70 -43.26 -1.40
N SER A 159 -47.52 -42.23 -1.25
CA SER A 159 -48.74 -41.99 -2.05
C SER A 159 -49.59 -40.87 -1.47
N TYR A 160 -49.26 -39.59 -1.71
CA TYR A 160 -50.24 -38.50 -1.60
C TYR A 160 -49.95 -37.43 -2.66
N GLY A 161 -50.93 -37.22 -3.56
CA GLY A 161 -50.85 -36.26 -4.66
C GLY A 161 -51.73 -36.55 -5.89
N ARG A 162 -52.59 -37.57 -5.86
CA ARG A 162 -53.63 -37.81 -6.89
C ARG A 162 -55.00 -37.57 -6.26
N ALA A 163 -55.77 -36.62 -6.80
CA ALA A 163 -56.94 -36.00 -6.15
C ALA A 163 -58.25 -36.80 -6.26
N ASP A 164 -58.22 -38.05 -6.75
CA ASP A 164 -59.44 -38.68 -7.30
C ASP A 164 -59.81 -40.00 -6.60
N ILE A 165 -59.66 -40.12 -5.28
CA ILE A 165 -60.16 -41.31 -4.56
C ILE A 165 -60.69 -40.93 -3.17
N ILE A 166 -62.02 -40.90 -3.04
CA ILE A 166 -62.77 -41.08 -1.78
C ILE A 166 -63.12 -42.60 -1.78
N PRO A 167 -63.02 -43.44 -0.70
CA PRO A 167 -63.78 -43.25 0.54
C PRO A 167 -63.31 -44.00 1.83
N VAL A 168 -64.14 -43.83 2.87
CA VAL A 168 -64.57 -44.79 3.93
C VAL A 168 -64.02 -44.62 5.36
N SER A 169 -65.02 -44.50 6.24
CA SER A 169 -65.09 -44.82 7.67
C SER A 169 -64.43 -43.88 8.69
N SER A 170 -65.15 -42.80 8.98
CA SER A 170 -65.30 -42.31 10.35
C SER A 170 -66.15 -43.31 11.15
N VAL A 171 -65.49 -44.12 12.00
CA VAL A 171 -66.16 -44.98 12.98
C VAL A 171 -65.78 -44.50 14.38
N VAL A 172 -66.75 -43.82 15.02
CA VAL A 172 -67.22 -44.03 16.39
C VAL A 172 -66.14 -44.13 17.50
N ASN A 173 -66.05 -43.11 18.35
CA ASN A 173 -66.65 -43.25 19.69
C ASN A 173 -66.81 -41.91 20.41
N SER A 174 -68.08 -41.53 20.56
CA SER A 174 -68.60 -40.53 21.47
C SER A 174 -68.63 -41.06 22.91
N SER A 175 -68.10 -40.29 23.85
CA SER A 175 -68.56 -40.31 25.25
C SER A 175 -68.76 -38.86 25.74
N LEU A 176 -70.01 -38.41 25.63
CA LEU A 176 -70.63 -37.36 26.46
C LEU A 176 -71.06 -38.00 27.81
N PRO A 177 -71.55 -37.29 28.85
CA PRO A 177 -72.06 -35.91 28.91
C PRO A 177 -71.43 -35.11 30.11
N ASP A 178 -71.66 -33.82 30.36
CA ASP A 178 -72.90 -33.31 30.94
C ASP A 178 -72.97 -31.77 30.95
N MET A 179 -74.22 -31.32 30.95
CA MET A 179 -74.79 -30.00 30.71
C MET A 179 -74.58 -28.97 31.83
N GLY A 180 -74.52 -27.69 31.43
CA GLY A 180 -74.79 -26.56 32.33
C GLY A 180 -74.59 -25.19 31.67
N ILE A 181 -75.69 -24.57 31.22
CA ILE A 181 -75.83 -23.15 30.77
C ILE A 181 -76.83 -22.48 31.78
N PRO A 182 -76.97 -21.14 31.99
CA PRO A 182 -76.28 -19.92 31.50
C PRO A 182 -75.85 -18.91 32.60
N GLN A 183 -75.28 -17.77 32.18
CA GLN A 183 -75.13 -16.51 32.96
C GLN A 183 -76.47 -15.90 33.45
N PRO A 184 -76.41 -14.90 34.36
CA PRO A 184 -76.81 -13.54 33.92
C PRO A 184 -76.00 -12.37 34.53
N THR A 185 -75.66 -11.42 33.64
CA THR A 185 -75.96 -9.97 33.68
C THR A 185 -75.87 -9.19 35.00
N ASP A 186 -75.00 -8.17 35.05
CA ASP A 186 -75.29 -6.82 35.59
C ASP A 186 -74.20 -5.85 35.13
N MET A 187 -74.47 -5.05 34.09
CA MET A 187 -74.92 -3.65 34.15
C MET A 187 -73.86 -2.65 34.63
N LEU A 188 -73.33 -1.91 33.65
CA LEU A 188 -72.73 -0.58 33.75
C LEU A 188 -73.73 0.39 34.40
N PRO A 189 -73.27 1.45 35.10
CA PRO A 189 -73.15 2.72 34.39
C PRO A 189 -71.95 3.60 34.80
N ALA A 190 -71.53 4.44 33.87
CA ALA A 190 -70.68 5.63 34.07
C ALA A 190 -71.53 6.82 34.58
N PRO A 191 -71.06 8.08 34.63
CA PRO A 191 -69.72 8.64 34.86
C PRO A 191 -69.70 9.68 36.02
N ARG A 192 -68.52 10.12 36.45
CA ARG A 192 -68.27 11.49 36.96
C ARG A 192 -66.87 11.93 36.58
#